data_AF-A0A850G716-F1
#
_entry.id   AF-A0A850G716-F1
#
_cell.length_a   1.000
_cell.length_b   1.000
_cell.length_c   1.000
_cell.angle_alpha   90.00
_cell.angle_beta   90.00
_cell.angle_gamma   90.00
#
_symmetry.space_group_name_H-M   'P 1'
#
loop_
_entity.id
_entity.type
_entity.pdbx_description
1 polymer ?
#
loop_
_entity_poly.entity_id
_entity_poly.type
_entity_poly.pdbx_seq_one_letter_code
_entity_poly.pdbx_strand_id
1 'polypeptide(L)'
;MRALLATTITALLGVTATTPALAHTPTDMRAPAASFSTPMFGDRSEALWPLELGVEIVALTDAGTEAKVVVPLREVVVADGQHLSFTEVVDTPRGQRSFGVELVARHHAGSKIELEYDLVVRQARFAELTWSDYVLHRLALGPRPSLGPEVLAAARADIVETEGQAHGQRFSVDGDLYEIRIHAASMRG
;
A
#
# COMPACT_ATOMS: atom_id res chain seq x y z
N MET A 1 74.53 -63.93 5.57
CA MET A 1 74.53 -64.44 6.95
C MET A 1 75.12 -63.36 7.84
N ARG A 2 74.36 -62.84 8.83
CA ARG A 2 74.76 -61.94 9.94
C ARG A 2 75.35 -60.57 9.53
N ALA A 3 74.66 -59.46 9.77
CA ALA A 3 74.48 -58.74 11.05
C ALA A 3 75.54 -57.63 11.24
N LEU A 4 75.19 -56.67 12.10
CA LEU A 4 75.97 -55.55 12.64
C LEU A 4 75.89 -54.23 11.87
N LEU A 5 75.14 -53.26 12.43
CA LEU A 5 75.56 -52.25 13.43
C LEU A 5 76.32 -51.11 12.73
N ALA A 6 75.65 -49.97 12.49
CA ALA A 6 75.55 -48.85 13.42
C ALA A 6 76.90 -48.16 13.65
N THR A 7 77.10 -46.99 13.04
CA THR A 7 77.79 -45.87 13.71
C THR A 7 77.38 -44.54 13.07
N THR A 8 76.71 -43.74 13.89
CA THR A 8 76.45 -42.29 13.80
C THR A 8 77.74 -41.49 13.70
N ILE A 9 77.84 -40.52 12.78
CA ILE A 9 78.54 -39.26 13.03
C ILE A 9 77.72 -38.07 12.48
N THR A 10 77.18 -37.36 13.46
CA THR A 10 76.80 -35.96 13.60
C THR A 10 77.23 -34.98 12.51
N ALA A 11 76.23 -34.26 12.03
CA ALA A 11 76.29 -33.10 11.16
C ALA A 11 77.10 -31.93 11.75
N LEU A 12 77.73 -31.14 10.88
CA LEU A 12 77.99 -29.73 11.16
C LEU A 12 77.98 -28.89 9.86
N LEU A 13 77.05 -27.93 9.86
CA LEU A 13 77.07 -26.63 9.18
C LEU A 13 77.00 -26.58 7.65
N GLY A 14 75.87 -26.05 7.20
CA GLY A 14 75.70 -25.46 5.88
C GLY A 14 74.40 -24.66 5.83
N VAL A 15 74.34 -23.54 6.57
CA VAL A 15 73.27 -22.53 6.36
C VAL A 15 73.51 -21.92 4.98
N THR A 16 72.66 -22.27 4.03
CA THR A 16 72.49 -21.50 2.80
C THR A 16 71.04 -21.03 2.75
N ALA A 17 70.89 -19.71 2.67
CA ALA A 17 69.61 -19.06 2.53
C ALA A 17 69.06 -19.37 1.12
N THR A 18 68.12 -20.30 1.05
CA THR A 18 67.25 -20.49 -0.12
C THR A 18 65.86 -20.00 0.25
N THR A 19 65.43 -18.93 -0.41
CA THR A 19 64.03 -18.47 -0.44
C THR A 19 63.11 -19.61 -0.89
N PRO A 20 62.15 -20.09 -0.08
CA PRO A 20 61.10 -20.92 -0.62
C PRO A 20 60.11 -20.01 -1.35
N ALA A 21 59.98 -20.26 -2.65
CA ALA A 21 58.85 -19.86 -3.45
C ALA A 21 57.54 -20.22 -2.72
N LEU A 22 56.62 -19.26 -2.66
CA LEU A 22 55.26 -19.40 -2.15
C LEU A 22 54.59 -20.62 -2.80
N ALA A 23 54.52 -21.72 -2.06
CA ALA A 23 53.63 -22.82 -2.38
C ALA A 23 52.19 -22.29 -2.30
N HIS A 24 51.50 -22.34 -3.44
CA HIS A 24 50.05 -22.20 -3.51
C HIS A 24 49.42 -23.39 -2.81
N THR A 25 49.12 -23.24 -1.52
CA THR A 25 48.08 -24.03 -0.87
C THR A 25 46.74 -23.53 -1.40
N PRO A 26 45.84 -24.39 -1.92
CA PRO A 26 44.47 -24.00 -2.14
C PRO A 26 43.86 -23.80 -0.75
N THR A 27 43.78 -22.55 -0.31
CA THR A 27 42.92 -22.19 0.80
C THR A 27 41.51 -22.55 0.36
N ASP A 28 40.96 -23.61 0.93
CA ASP A 28 39.53 -23.89 0.93
C ASP A 28 38.81 -22.61 1.33
N MET A 29 38.34 -21.86 0.33
CA MET A 29 37.32 -20.84 0.51
C MET A 29 36.03 -21.56 0.83
N ARG A 30 35.93 -22.05 2.07
CA ARG A 30 34.65 -22.34 2.68
C ARG A 30 33.90 -21.02 2.67
N ALA A 31 32.95 -20.89 1.73
CA ALA A 31 32.06 -19.76 1.66
C ALA A 31 31.56 -19.44 3.08
N PRO A 32 31.56 -18.17 3.51
CA PRO A 32 30.96 -17.83 4.79
C PRO A 32 29.55 -18.41 4.77
N ALA A 33 29.25 -19.27 5.74
CA ALA A 33 27.91 -19.80 5.92
C ALA A 33 26.98 -18.60 5.89
N ALA A 34 26.12 -18.53 4.86
CA ALA A 34 25.16 -17.46 4.72
C ALA A 34 24.39 -17.40 6.05
N SER A 35 24.60 -16.31 6.78
CA SER A 35 23.95 -16.10 8.06
C SER A 35 22.45 -16.19 7.82
N PHE A 36 21.80 -17.19 8.41
CA PHE A 36 20.33 -17.35 8.40
C PHE A 36 19.61 -16.31 9.28
N SER A 37 20.34 -15.33 9.79
CA SER A 37 19.78 -14.16 10.47
C SER A 37 19.35 -13.12 9.43
N THR A 38 18.28 -13.40 8.70
CA THR A 38 17.48 -12.32 8.13
C THR A 38 16.76 -11.65 9.30
N PRO A 39 17.01 -10.37 9.62
CA PRO A 39 16.34 -9.72 10.73
C PRO A 39 14.84 -9.66 10.45
N MET A 40 14.03 -10.39 11.25
CA MET A 40 12.55 -10.31 11.21
C MET A 40 11.99 -8.92 11.57
N PHE A 41 12.85 -7.93 11.82
CA PHE A 41 12.50 -6.59 12.26
C PHE A 41 12.98 -5.48 11.32
N GLY A 42 13.56 -5.82 10.15
CA GLY A 42 14.03 -4.82 9.18
C GLY A 42 12.90 -3.91 8.67
N ASP A 43 11.71 -4.45 8.44
CA ASP A 43 10.55 -3.71 7.91
C ASP A 43 9.80 -2.88 8.96
N ARG A 44 10.06 -3.06 10.27
CA ARG A 44 9.28 -2.36 11.31
C ARG A 44 9.64 -0.90 11.50
N SER A 45 10.78 -0.44 10.98
CA SER A 45 11.09 1.00 11.00
C SER A 45 10.18 1.80 10.08
N GLU A 46 9.57 1.15 9.08
CA GLU A 46 8.69 1.81 8.11
C GLU A 46 7.35 2.17 8.76
N ALA A 47 6.79 1.27 9.57
CA ALA A 47 5.60 1.47 10.41
C ALA A 47 5.68 2.67 11.38
N LEU A 48 6.88 3.25 11.59
CA LEU A 48 7.05 4.44 12.43
C LEU A 48 6.80 5.75 11.68
N TRP A 49 6.79 5.71 10.34
CA TRP A 49 6.58 6.89 9.52
C TRP A 49 5.10 7.06 9.21
N PRO A 50 4.54 8.28 9.34
CA PRO A 50 3.18 8.53 8.93
C PRO A 50 2.96 8.29 7.43
N LEU A 51 1.71 8.00 7.09
CA LEU A 51 1.23 7.85 5.72
C LEU A 51 0.43 9.10 5.33
N GLU A 52 0.74 9.67 4.18
CA GLU A 52 -0.09 10.65 3.49
C GLU A 52 -1.14 9.89 2.67
N LEU A 53 -2.41 10.07 3.01
CA LEU A 53 -3.54 9.48 2.31
C LEU A 53 -4.38 10.56 1.64
N GLY A 54 -4.87 10.26 0.45
CA GLY A 54 -5.78 11.13 -0.29
C GLY A 54 -6.93 10.31 -0.86
N VAL A 55 -8.17 10.73 -0.70
CA VAL A 55 -9.30 10.07 -1.37
C VAL A 55 -10.12 11.06 -2.18
N GLU A 56 -10.38 10.70 -3.44
CA GLU A 56 -11.30 11.40 -4.33
C GLU A 56 -12.28 10.42 -4.99
N ILE A 57 -13.44 10.94 -5.41
CA ILE A 57 -14.39 10.18 -6.22
C ILE A 57 -14.73 11.02 -7.45
N VAL A 58 -14.59 10.40 -8.62
CA VAL A 58 -14.92 11.01 -9.90
C VAL A 58 -16.10 10.29 -10.56
N ALA A 59 -16.97 11.05 -11.23
CA ALA A 59 -17.95 10.50 -12.15
C ALA A 59 -17.29 10.35 -13.52
N LEU A 60 -17.49 9.18 -14.15
CA LEU A 60 -17.02 8.88 -15.49
C LEU A 60 -18.17 9.09 -16.50
N THR A 61 -17.89 9.74 -17.62
CA THR A 61 -18.86 9.89 -18.73
C THR A 61 -18.92 8.63 -19.61
N ASP A 62 -19.84 8.56 -20.57
CA ASP A 62 -20.22 7.36 -21.36
C ASP A 62 -19.05 6.62 -22.06
N ALA A 63 -17.86 7.23 -22.19
CA ALA A 63 -16.66 6.59 -22.74
C ALA A 63 -15.63 6.15 -21.67
N GLY A 64 -15.87 6.42 -20.39
CA GLY A 64 -14.95 6.11 -19.29
C GLY A 64 -13.64 6.90 -19.29
N THR A 65 -13.55 7.93 -20.16
CA THR A 65 -12.32 8.71 -20.42
C THR A 65 -12.36 10.11 -19.82
N GLU A 66 -13.52 10.75 -19.72
CA GLU A 66 -13.65 12.03 -19.04
C GLU A 66 -14.18 11.83 -17.64
N ALA A 67 -13.44 12.39 -16.68
CA ALA A 67 -13.74 12.31 -15.26
C ALA A 67 -14.14 13.70 -14.75
N LYS A 68 -15.35 13.80 -14.17
CA LYS A 68 -15.77 14.97 -13.41
C LYS A 68 -15.59 14.68 -11.93
N VAL A 69 -14.87 15.55 -11.21
CA VAL A 69 -14.72 15.42 -9.75
C VAL A 69 -16.08 15.59 -9.08
N VAL A 70 -16.45 14.61 -8.25
CA VAL A 70 -17.73 14.55 -7.51
C VAL A 70 -17.47 14.74 -6.03
N VAL A 71 -16.52 13.99 -5.48
CA VAL A 71 -15.94 14.21 -4.16
C VAL A 71 -14.52 14.73 -4.36
N PRO A 72 -14.20 15.96 -3.91
CA PRO A 72 -12.86 16.51 -4.06
C PRO A 72 -11.85 15.73 -3.24
N LEU A 73 -10.58 15.75 -3.66
CA LEU A 73 -9.49 15.11 -2.95
C LEU A 73 -9.42 15.59 -1.50
N ARG A 74 -9.53 14.63 -0.57
CA ARG A 74 -9.35 14.84 0.86
C ARG A 74 -8.04 14.22 1.29
N GLU A 75 -7.07 15.07 1.59
CA GLU A 75 -5.76 14.64 2.07
C GLU A 75 -5.71 14.63 3.60
N VAL A 76 -5.07 13.60 4.15
CA VAL A 76 -4.89 13.42 5.59
C VAL A 76 -3.60 12.66 5.86
N VAL A 77 -2.88 13.06 6.91
CA VAL A 77 -1.73 12.33 7.42
C VAL A 77 -2.19 11.44 8.56
N VAL A 78 -1.90 10.15 8.48
CA VAL A 78 -2.30 9.15 9.49
C VAL A 78 -1.11 8.33 9.96
N ALA A 79 -1.23 7.77 11.16
CA ALA A 79 -0.29 6.75 11.61
C ALA A 79 -0.50 5.44 10.84
N ASP A 80 0.55 4.63 10.76
CA ASP A 80 0.49 3.27 10.20
C ASP A 80 -0.63 2.44 10.86
N GLY A 81 -1.50 1.85 10.04
CA GLY A 81 -2.62 1.01 10.50
C GLY A 81 -3.78 1.77 11.14
N GLN A 82 -3.77 3.10 11.14
CA GLN A 82 -4.88 3.89 11.68
C GLN A 82 -6.13 3.77 10.81
N HIS A 83 -7.28 3.60 11.46
CA HIS A 83 -8.58 3.60 10.80
C HIS A 83 -9.07 5.03 10.52
N LEU A 84 -9.50 5.27 9.29
CA LEU A 84 -10.06 6.52 8.82
C LEU A 84 -11.48 6.28 8.30
N SER A 85 -12.41 7.14 8.69
CA SER A 85 -13.74 7.19 8.08
C SER A 85 -13.99 8.58 7.50
N PHE A 86 -14.49 8.66 6.27
CA PHE A 86 -14.98 9.91 5.70
C PHE A 86 -16.39 9.74 5.15
N THR A 87 -17.15 10.83 5.11
CA THR A 87 -18.47 10.86 4.48
C THR A 87 -18.65 12.19 3.77
N GLU A 88 -19.01 12.16 2.50
CA GLU A 88 -19.29 13.34 1.68
C GLU A 88 -20.68 13.20 1.06
N VAL A 89 -21.40 14.31 0.95
CA VAL A 89 -22.75 14.35 0.39
C VAL A 89 -22.75 15.24 -0.83
N VAL A 90 -23.22 14.70 -1.97
CA VAL A 90 -23.19 15.38 -3.27
C VAL A 90 -24.58 15.37 -3.90
N ASP A 91 -24.96 16.52 -4.47
CA ASP A 91 -26.18 16.65 -5.24
C ASP A 91 -25.96 16.17 -6.69
N THR A 92 -26.87 15.34 -7.17
CA THR A 92 -26.90 14.81 -8.53
C THR A 92 -28.22 15.17 -9.22
N PRO A 93 -28.32 15.10 -10.55
CA PRO A 93 -29.59 15.30 -11.24
C PRO A 93 -30.72 14.35 -10.78
N ARG A 94 -30.39 13.17 -10.22
CA ARG A 94 -31.37 12.15 -9.78
C ARG A 94 -31.73 12.24 -8.30
N GLY A 95 -31.03 13.05 -7.51
CA GLY A 95 -31.11 12.98 -6.06
C GLY A 95 -29.85 13.46 -5.37
N GLN A 96 -29.85 13.36 -4.05
CA GLN A 96 -28.65 13.49 -3.25
C GLN A 96 -28.00 12.12 -3.05
N ARG A 97 -26.67 12.05 -3.06
CA ARG A 97 -25.90 10.84 -2.77
C ARG A 97 -24.93 11.13 -1.63
N SER A 98 -24.86 10.23 -0.67
CA SER A 98 -23.86 10.25 0.40
C SER A 98 -22.89 9.10 0.15
N PHE A 99 -21.62 9.43 -0.01
CA PHE A 99 -20.51 8.50 -0.15
C PHE A 99 -19.80 8.40 1.20
N GLY A 100 -19.83 7.24 1.83
CA GLY A 100 -19.10 6.93 3.06
C GLY A 100 -17.98 5.95 2.75
N VAL A 101 -16.77 6.21 3.25
CA VAL A 101 -15.64 5.29 3.09
C VAL A 101 -14.96 5.07 4.42
N GLU A 102 -14.67 3.81 4.67
CA GLU A 102 -13.83 3.34 5.78
C GLU A 102 -12.53 2.81 5.16
N LEU A 103 -11.38 3.25 5.68
CA LEU A 103 -10.06 2.99 5.11
C LEU A 103 -9.04 2.71 6.21
N VAL A 104 -8.23 1.68 6.00
CA VAL A 104 -6.99 1.42 6.74
C VAL A 104 -5.85 1.35 5.74
N ALA A 105 -4.75 2.04 6.06
CA ALA A 105 -3.52 1.96 5.28
C ALA A 105 -2.36 1.45 6.15
N ARG A 106 -1.51 0.59 5.60
CA ARG A 106 -0.33 0.06 6.29
C ARG A 106 0.91 0.06 5.42
N HIS A 107 2.09 0.28 5.99
CA HIS A 107 3.34 0.02 5.28
C HIS A 107 3.45 -1.46 4.93
N HIS A 108 3.91 -1.73 3.71
CA HIS A 108 4.24 -3.06 3.21
C HIS A 108 5.70 -3.10 2.74
N ALA A 109 6.22 -4.31 2.54
CA ALA A 109 7.58 -4.51 2.07
C ALA A 109 7.88 -3.73 0.77
N GLY A 110 9.05 -3.10 0.72
CA GLY A 110 9.56 -2.46 -0.49
C GLY A 110 8.86 -1.15 -0.85
N SER A 111 8.65 -0.25 0.13
CA SER A 111 8.02 1.07 -0.04
C SER A 111 6.56 1.07 -0.51
N LYS A 112 5.93 -0.10 -0.48
CA LYS A 112 4.53 -0.29 -0.85
C LYS A 112 3.63 0.03 0.34
N ILE A 113 2.38 0.37 0.04
CA ILE A 113 1.35 0.60 1.05
C ILE A 113 0.19 -0.35 0.79
N GLU A 114 -0.19 -1.10 1.80
CA GLU A 114 -1.41 -1.90 1.83
C GLU A 114 -2.61 -1.00 2.10
N LEU A 115 -3.67 -1.17 1.33
CA LEU A 115 -4.95 -0.49 1.52
C LEU A 115 -6.06 -1.52 1.73
N GLU A 116 -6.88 -1.31 2.76
CA GLU A 116 -8.10 -2.05 3.07
C GLU A 116 -9.24 -1.03 3.20
N TYR A 117 -10.33 -1.18 2.43
CA TYR A 117 -11.41 -0.19 2.46
C TYR A 117 -12.77 -0.73 2.05
N ASP A 118 -13.79 -0.06 2.60
CA ASP A 118 -15.19 -0.22 2.23
C ASP A 118 -15.77 1.12 1.77
N LEU A 119 -16.53 1.08 0.67
CA LEU A 119 -17.26 2.22 0.12
C LEU A 119 -18.77 1.93 0.15
N VAL A 120 -19.43 2.72 0.98
CA VAL A 120 -20.87 2.73 1.17
C VAL A 120 -21.48 3.92 0.44
N VAL A 121 -22.61 3.70 -0.23
CA VAL A 121 -23.37 4.78 -0.87
C VAL A 121 -24.82 4.76 -0.41
N ARG A 122 -25.32 5.93 0.01
CA ARG A 122 -26.72 6.17 0.33
C ARG A 122 -27.32 7.15 -0.68
N GLN A 123 -28.57 6.96 -1.06
CA GLN A 123 -29.24 7.82 -2.03
C GLN A 123 -30.54 8.38 -1.45
N ALA A 124 -30.75 9.69 -1.54
CA ALA A 124 -32.07 10.31 -1.41
C ALA A 124 -32.57 10.64 -2.82
N ARG A 125 -33.63 9.96 -3.28
CA ARG A 125 -34.17 10.14 -4.63
C ARG A 125 -35.10 11.36 -4.68
N PHE A 126 -34.93 12.23 -5.67
CA PHE A 126 -35.89 13.32 -5.92
C PHE A 126 -37.13 12.84 -6.68
N ALA A 127 -37.04 11.70 -7.37
CA ALA A 127 -38.14 11.15 -8.19
C ALA A 127 -39.40 10.79 -7.38
N GLU A 128 -39.26 10.64 -6.06
CA GLU A 128 -40.37 10.36 -5.14
C GLU A 128 -40.98 11.63 -4.52
N LEU A 129 -40.40 12.80 -4.79
CA LEU A 129 -40.94 14.09 -4.34
C LEU A 129 -42.05 14.58 -5.28
N THR A 130 -43.07 15.23 -4.71
CA THR A 130 -44.02 15.97 -5.54
C THR A 130 -43.32 17.15 -6.22
N TRP A 131 -43.86 17.64 -7.34
CA TRP A 131 -43.31 18.81 -8.03
C TRP A 131 -43.13 20.03 -7.10
N SER A 132 -44.08 20.24 -6.19
CA SER A 132 -44.01 21.31 -5.19
C SER A 132 -42.85 21.13 -4.22
N ASP A 133 -42.65 19.91 -3.69
CA ASP A 133 -41.55 19.61 -2.78
C ASP A 133 -40.19 19.72 -3.47
N TYR A 134 -40.12 19.32 -4.74
CA TYR A 134 -38.92 19.47 -5.56
C TYR A 134 -38.55 20.95 -5.78
N VAL A 135 -39.51 21.81 -6.14
CA VAL A 135 -39.27 23.25 -6.31
C VAL A 135 -38.88 23.90 -5.00
N LEU A 136 -39.58 23.58 -3.90
CA LEU A 136 -39.26 24.11 -2.57
C LEU A 136 -37.88 23.66 -2.11
N HIS A 137 -37.51 22.39 -2.34
CA HIS A 137 -36.17 21.90 -2.05
C HIS A 137 -35.12 22.66 -2.86
N ARG A 138 -35.33 22.88 -4.16
CA ARG A 138 -34.38 23.60 -5.03
C ARG A 138 -34.19 25.06 -4.61
N LEU A 139 -35.20 25.66 -4.00
CA LEU A 139 -35.12 27.01 -3.42
C LEU A 139 -34.58 27.03 -1.97
N ALA A 140 -34.19 25.87 -1.43
CA ALA A 140 -33.80 25.68 -0.03
C ALA A 140 -34.89 26.04 0.99
N LEU A 141 -36.16 25.95 0.59
CA LEU A 141 -37.35 26.28 1.39
C LEU A 141 -38.18 25.05 1.79
N GLY A 142 -37.87 23.87 1.24
CA GLY A 142 -38.56 22.60 1.51
C GLY A 142 -37.81 21.67 2.46
N PRO A 143 -38.48 20.64 3.02
CA PRO A 143 -37.83 19.61 3.82
C PRO A 143 -36.80 18.84 2.97
N ARG A 144 -35.64 18.50 3.56
CA ARG A 144 -34.63 17.69 2.88
C ARG A 144 -35.18 16.27 2.69
N PRO A 145 -35.11 15.70 1.47
CA PRO A 145 -35.52 14.32 1.26
C PRO A 145 -34.68 13.38 2.13
N SER A 146 -35.32 12.37 2.71
CA SER A 146 -34.63 11.38 3.54
C SER A 146 -33.65 10.57 2.70
N LEU A 147 -32.43 10.40 3.20
CA LEU A 147 -31.50 9.42 2.66
C LEU A 147 -32.11 8.03 2.80
N GLY A 148 -32.14 7.30 1.69
CA GLY A 148 -32.57 5.91 1.64
C GLY A 148 -31.65 4.96 2.41
N PRO A 149 -31.93 3.65 2.32
CA PRO A 149 -31.13 2.63 2.99
C PRO A 149 -29.69 2.65 2.51
N GLU A 150 -28.82 2.11 3.34
CA GLU A 150 -27.41 1.95 3.05
C GLU A 150 -27.19 0.84 2.02
N VAL A 151 -26.42 1.15 0.97
CA VAL A 151 -26.06 0.19 -0.07
C VAL A 151 -24.54 0.18 -0.21
N LEU A 152 -23.94 -1.00 -0.01
CA LEU A 152 -22.52 -1.21 -0.26
C LEU A 152 -22.27 -1.11 -1.77
N ALA A 153 -21.52 -0.09 -2.19
CA ALA A 153 -21.30 0.21 -3.60
C ALA A 153 -19.98 -0.39 -4.12
N ALA A 154 -18.96 -0.40 -3.28
CA ALA A 154 -17.75 -1.17 -3.49
C ALA A 154 -17.21 -1.60 -2.13
N ALA A 155 -16.67 -2.81 -2.06
CA ALA A 155 -16.00 -3.30 -0.86
C ALA A 155 -14.77 -4.07 -1.29
N ARG A 156 -13.68 -3.89 -0.55
CA ARG A 156 -12.43 -4.60 -0.81
C ARG A 156 -11.89 -5.13 0.51
N ALA A 157 -12.23 -6.38 0.78
CA ALA A 157 -11.72 -7.15 1.91
C ALA A 157 -10.33 -7.77 1.65
N ASP A 158 -9.58 -7.25 0.67
CA ASP A 158 -8.30 -7.82 0.23
C ASP A 158 -7.25 -6.72 0.09
N ILE A 159 -6.01 -7.05 0.43
CA ILE A 159 -4.88 -6.11 0.50
C ILE A 159 -4.54 -5.62 -0.90
N VAL A 160 -4.68 -4.32 -1.13
CA VAL A 160 -4.21 -3.68 -2.36
C VAL A 160 -2.90 -2.95 -2.08
N GLU A 161 -1.86 -3.27 -2.85
CA GLU A 161 -0.57 -2.61 -2.76
C GLU A 161 -0.49 -1.43 -3.74
N THR A 162 -0.11 -0.26 -3.25
CA THR A 162 0.20 0.91 -4.08
C THR A 162 1.64 1.35 -3.92
N GLU A 163 2.28 1.75 -5.02
CA GLU A 163 3.66 2.24 -5.07
C GLU A 163 3.68 3.59 -5.82
N GLY A 164 3.37 4.68 -5.12
CA GLY A 164 3.40 6.06 -5.63
C GLY A 164 2.34 6.40 -6.71
N GLN A 165 1.48 5.46 -7.09
CA GLN A 165 0.34 5.69 -7.98
C GLN A 165 -0.97 5.51 -7.21
N ALA A 166 -2.00 6.27 -7.60
CA ALA A 166 -3.32 6.14 -7.00
C ALA A 166 -3.94 4.80 -7.36
N HIS A 167 -4.49 4.11 -6.36
CA HIS A 167 -5.36 2.96 -6.58
C HIS A 167 -6.71 3.44 -7.08
N GLY A 168 -7.18 2.89 -8.21
CA GLY A 168 -8.46 3.23 -8.82
C GLY A 168 -9.41 2.02 -8.82
N GLN A 169 -10.64 2.21 -8.33
CA GLN A 169 -11.71 1.21 -8.49
C GLN A 169 -12.96 1.84 -9.07
N ARG A 170 -13.46 1.26 -10.16
CA ARG A 170 -14.71 1.66 -10.78
C ARG A 170 -15.91 0.97 -10.14
N PHE A 171 -17.00 1.70 -9.99
CA PHE A 171 -18.26 1.19 -9.45
C PHE A 171 -19.44 1.95 -10.07
N SER A 172 -20.63 1.33 -10.09
CA SER A 172 -21.84 1.96 -10.65
C SER A 172 -22.88 2.17 -9.56
N VAL A 173 -23.48 3.35 -9.53
CA VAL A 173 -24.60 3.67 -8.62
C VAL A 173 -25.76 4.16 -9.46
N ASP A 174 -26.86 3.40 -9.43
CA ASP A 174 -28.12 3.79 -10.11
C ASP A 174 -27.89 4.11 -11.60
N GLY A 175 -27.01 3.35 -12.27
CA GLY A 175 -26.67 3.48 -13.69
C GLY A 175 -25.58 4.52 -14.02
N ASP A 176 -25.13 5.32 -13.06
CA ASP A 176 -24.01 6.26 -13.26
C ASP A 176 -22.70 5.58 -12.87
N LEU A 177 -21.64 5.77 -13.67
CA LEU A 177 -20.33 5.18 -13.45
C LEU A 177 -19.42 6.13 -12.66
N TYR A 178 -18.75 5.59 -11.66
CA TYR A 178 -17.82 6.29 -10.79
C TYR A 178 -16.49 5.57 -10.70
N GLU A 179 -15.46 6.28 -10.26
CA GLU A 179 -14.17 5.74 -9.86
C GLU A 179 -13.75 6.37 -8.53
N ILE A 180 -13.49 5.53 -7.51
CA ILE A 180 -12.80 5.95 -6.29
C ILE A 180 -11.30 5.89 -6.57
N ARG A 181 -10.59 6.94 -6.19
CA ARG A 181 -9.12 7.00 -6.27
C ARG A 181 -8.54 7.24 -4.90
N ILE A 182 -7.66 6.33 -4.49
CA ILE A 182 -6.99 6.37 -3.19
C ILE A 182 -5.50 6.57 -3.45
N HIS A 183 -5.01 7.72 -3.02
CA HIS A 183 -3.61 8.10 -3.04
C HIS A 183 -3.01 7.69 -1.70
N ALA A 184 -1.84 7.06 -1.73
CA ALA A 184 -1.13 6.72 -0.51
C ALA A 184 0.38 6.88 -0.75
N ALA A 185 1.04 7.56 0.18
CA ALA A 185 2.48 7.77 0.15
C ALA A 185 3.08 7.71 1.57
N SER A 186 4.29 7.19 1.67
CA SER A 186 5.06 7.19 2.91
C SER A 186 5.75 8.54 3.09
N MET A 187 5.65 9.14 4.27
CA MET A 187 6.39 10.39 4.57
C MET A 187 7.90 10.19 4.77
N ARG A 188 8.40 8.94 4.66
CA ARG A 188 9.83 8.62 4.79
C ARG A 188 10.66 9.14 3.60
N GLY A 189 10.03 9.35 2.43
CA GLY A 189 10.69 9.73 1.17
C GLY A 189 10.89 8.56 0.22
#